data_AF-A0A240E876-F1
#
_entry.id   AF-A0A240E876-F1
#
_cell.length_a   1.000
_cell.length_b   1.000
_cell.length_c   1.000
_cell.angle_alpha   90.00
_cell.angle_beta   90.00
_cell.angle_gamma   90.00
#
_symmetry.space_group_name_H-M   'P 1'
#
loop_
_entity.id
_entity.type
_entity.pdbx_description
1 polymer ?
#
loop_
_entity_poly.entity_id
_entity_poly.type
_entity_poly.pdbx_seq_one_letter_code
_entity_poly.pdbx_strand_id
1 'polypeptide(L)'
;MEKNSSRDIIAYKLYSQADSVKGYIRPVAEFDGKNYILLNANNFCASEKVFVTSAYDEIDTKYKSLELFKITIFESQFKNPDLPIERNCNFVTQGFKTTDLRPREFVEIILGELPDPNQPILDINYYPSTTYIYIVNNKNICFGPFKWEAIEDNEKLLLKRIDSPLPGRVLYNGNIFTAEFDELTENILPCKLPEGDRLYFTDLTNLHNNSKLTSMDYSSDEDIVTLFSKISKELNYNSKKADFLFLETQVKKIPKFNQKAILDKLPKFREISNENFNFKEDLVEAFEKFLRTNLGTKIVEEFINKNKDEYLKDIKYNSSAEIEYSLREKNLELEELTI
;
A
#
# COMPACT_ATOMS: atom_id res chain seq x y z
N MET A 1 39.43 28.09 23.03
CA MET A 1 38.62 27.02 22.41
C MET A 1 37.18 27.49 22.38
N GLU A 2 36.82 28.29 21.37
CA GLU A 2 35.41 28.60 21.14
C GLU A 2 34.74 27.32 20.64
N LYS A 3 33.65 26.92 21.30
CA LYS A 3 32.81 25.81 20.83
C LYS A 3 32.25 26.22 19.48
N ASN A 4 32.78 25.67 18.38
CA ASN A 4 32.06 25.66 17.11
C ASN A 4 30.70 24.99 17.37
N SER A 5 29.64 25.79 17.46
CA SER A 5 28.29 25.29 17.73
C SER A 5 27.84 24.48 16.52
N SER A 6 27.78 23.15 16.68
CA SER A 6 27.19 22.28 15.66
C SER A 6 25.68 22.45 15.64
N ARG A 7 25.08 22.43 14.44
CA ARG A 7 23.62 22.42 14.25
C ARG A 7 23.24 21.17 13.47
N ASP A 8 22.09 20.60 13.77
CA ASP A 8 21.52 19.51 12.98
C ASP A 8 20.40 20.06 12.11
N ILE A 9 20.53 19.86 10.79
CA ILE A 9 19.56 20.33 9.81
C ILE A 9 19.00 19.15 9.02
N ILE A 10 17.84 19.37 8.41
CA ILE A 10 17.27 18.55 7.35
C ILE A 10 17.69 19.18 6.02
N ALA A 11 18.17 18.36 5.08
CA ALA A 11 18.69 18.81 3.81
C ALA A 11 18.45 17.76 2.71
N TYR A 12 18.67 18.15 1.45
CA TYR A 12 18.78 17.24 0.32
C TYR A 12 20.01 17.57 -0.53
N LYS A 13 20.43 16.61 -1.37
CA LYS A 13 21.63 16.74 -2.20
C LYS A 13 21.41 17.69 -3.39
N LEU A 14 22.43 18.48 -3.74
CA LEU A 14 22.42 19.32 -4.95
C LEU A 14 23.32 18.71 -6.03
N TYR A 15 24.59 19.12 -6.05
CA TYR A 15 25.56 18.70 -7.07
C TYR A 15 26.95 18.58 -6.47
N SER A 16 27.74 17.68 -7.04
CA SER A 16 29.16 17.52 -6.73
C SER A 16 30.01 18.62 -7.39
N GLN A 17 31.20 18.83 -6.85
CA GLN A 17 32.29 19.51 -7.54
C GLN A 17 33.05 18.51 -8.44
N ALA A 18 33.99 19.01 -9.24
CA ALA A 18 34.72 18.23 -10.25
C ALA A 18 35.44 16.97 -9.71
N ASP A 19 35.74 16.91 -8.41
CA ASP A 19 36.40 15.78 -7.76
C ASP A 19 35.43 14.74 -7.16
N SER A 20 34.10 14.95 -7.25
CA SER A 20 33.02 14.13 -6.66
C SER A 20 33.06 13.93 -5.13
N VAL A 21 34.18 14.23 -4.48
CA VAL A 21 34.40 14.14 -3.03
C VAL A 21 33.81 15.36 -2.31
N LYS A 22 33.71 16.49 -3.00
CA LYS A 22 33.08 17.71 -2.49
C LYS A 22 31.79 17.99 -3.24
N GLY A 23 30.92 18.77 -2.63
CA GLY A 23 29.67 19.17 -3.25
C GLY A 23 28.89 20.14 -2.40
N TYR A 24 27.64 20.32 -2.77
CA TYR A 24 26.71 21.18 -2.06
C TYR A 24 25.43 20.42 -1.73
N ILE A 25 24.85 20.77 -0.60
CA ILE A 25 23.51 20.33 -0.19
C ILE A 25 22.65 21.58 0.07
N ARG A 26 21.34 21.44 -0.04
CA ARG A 26 20.41 22.51 0.31
C ARG A 26 19.78 22.24 1.68
N PRO A 27 19.95 23.16 2.66
CA PRO A 27 19.20 23.12 3.90
C PRO A 27 17.70 23.34 3.64
N VAL A 28 16.85 22.62 4.37
CA VAL A 28 15.40 22.75 4.31
C VAL A 28 14.87 23.25 5.66
N ALA A 29 15.19 22.58 6.75
CA ALA A 29 14.67 22.95 8.05
C ALA A 29 15.65 22.59 9.17
N GLU A 30 15.48 23.20 10.34
CA GLU A 30 16.14 22.77 11.58
C GLU A 30 15.14 22.74 12.73
N PHE A 31 15.47 21.96 13.76
CA PHE A 31 14.71 21.96 15.01
C PHE A 31 15.35 22.94 15.99
N ASP A 32 14.61 23.97 16.42
CA ASP A 32 15.11 25.01 17.32
C ASP A 32 15.04 24.64 18.82
N GLY A 33 14.65 23.40 19.12
CA GLY A 33 14.39 22.91 20.48
C GLY A 33 12.91 22.84 20.82
N LYS A 34 12.05 23.56 20.08
CA LYS A 34 10.60 23.54 20.26
C LYS A 34 9.87 23.13 18.98
N ASN A 35 10.21 23.75 17.86
CA ASN A 35 9.55 23.56 16.58
C ASN A 35 10.57 23.39 15.46
N TYR A 36 10.12 22.86 14.32
CA TYR A 36 10.89 22.95 13.10
C TYR A 36 10.70 24.33 12.45
N ILE A 37 11.80 24.95 12.05
CA ILE A 37 11.81 26.21 11.33
C ILE A 37 12.42 26.02 9.94
N LEU A 38 11.83 26.67 8.94
CA LEU A 38 12.33 26.70 7.57
C LEU A 38 13.68 27.43 7.53
N LEU A 39 14.67 26.87 6.85
CA LEU A 39 15.95 27.53 6.60
C LEU A 39 15.93 28.22 5.24
N ASN A 40 16.30 29.50 5.22
CA ASN A 40 16.34 30.34 4.02
C ASN A 40 17.47 31.38 4.09
N ALA A 41 17.58 32.20 3.05
CA ALA A 41 18.61 33.23 2.94
C ALA A 41 18.70 34.19 4.15
N ASN A 42 17.58 34.45 4.83
CA ASN A 42 17.49 35.44 5.91
C ASN A 42 17.92 34.87 7.27
N ASN A 43 17.58 33.62 7.58
CA ASN A 43 17.84 33.01 8.89
C ASN A 43 18.96 31.96 8.90
N PHE A 44 19.50 31.62 7.72
CA PHE A 44 20.57 30.64 7.57
C PHE A 44 21.80 31.24 6.90
N CYS A 45 21.80 31.30 5.56
CA CYS A 45 22.91 31.83 4.77
C CYS A 45 22.38 32.29 3.42
N ALA A 46 22.87 33.45 2.94
CA ALA A 46 22.42 34.05 1.68
C ALA A 46 22.54 33.13 0.45
N SER A 47 23.46 32.15 0.47
CA SER A 47 23.62 31.17 -0.61
C SER A 47 22.60 30.04 -0.57
N GLU A 48 21.91 29.83 0.55
CA GLU A 48 21.01 28.70 0.81
C GLU A 48 21.66 27.36 0.49
N LYS A 49 22.98 27.26 0.75
CA LYS A 49 23.79 26.08 0.50
C LYS A 49 24.69 25.80 1.70
N VAL A 50 24.96 24.52 1.91
CA VAL A 50 26.01 24.04 2.81
C VAL A 50 27.07 23.34 1.97
N PHE A 51 28.33 23.67 2.22
CA PHE A 51 29.44 23.06 1.50
C PHE A 51 29.89 21.75 2.18
N VAL A 52 29.93 20.67 1.40
CA VAL A 52 30.42 19.36 1.85
C VAL A 52 31.90 19.28 1.52
N THR A 53 32.74 19.26 2.56
CA THR A 53 34.20 19.34 2.42
C THR A 53 34.86 18.00 2.07
N SER A 54 34.17 16.89 2.34
CA SER A 54 34.62 15.53 2.06
C SER A 54 33.45 14.54 2.04
N ALA A 55 33.62 13.41 1.34
CA ALA A 55 32.68 12.29 1.29
C ALA A 55 31.29 12.64 0.71
N TYR A 56 31.21 13.57 -0.25
CA TYR A 56 29.94 13.88 -0.93
C TYR A 56 29.40 12.69 -1.73
N ASP A 57 30.28 11.87 -2.28
CA ASP A 57 29.98 10.62 -2.97
C ASP A 57 29.17 9.63 -2.11
N GLU A 58 29.39 9.61 -0.79
CA GLU A 58 28.57 8.82 0.13
C GLU A 58 27.12 9.33 0.17
N ILE A 59 26.92 10.66 0.20
CA ILE A 59 25.59 11.27 0.15
C ILE A 59 24.93 10.94 -1.20
N ASP A 60 25.68 11.12 -2.29
CA ASP A 60 25.16 10.97 -3.64
C ASP A 60 24.73 9.53 -3.94
N THR A 61 25.48 8.55 -3.42
CA THR A 61 25.15 7.12 -3.52
C THR A 61 23.98 6.74 -2.62
N LYS A 62 23.91 7.30 -1.42
CA LYS A 62 22.94 6.88 -0.39
C LYS A 62 21.55 7.44 -0.61
N TYR A 63 21.42 8.68 -1.05
CA TYR A 63 20.13 9.38 -1.16
C TYR A 63 19.80 9.72 -2.62
N LYS A 64 18.53 9.59 -2.99
CA LYS A 64 17.99 10.00 -4.28
C LYS A 64 17.94 11.52 -4.41
N SER A 65 17.70 11.99 -5.63
CA SER A 65 17.48 13.43 -5.86
C SER A 65 16.28 13.91 -5.04
N LEU A 66 16.44 15.05 -4.37
CA LEU A 66 15.44 15.65 -3.46
C LEU A 66 15.05 14.81 -2.24
N GLU A 67 15.64 13.64 -2.01
CA GLU A 67 15.38 12.85 -0.79
C GLU A 67 15.96 13.58 0.43
N LEU A 68 15.13 13.74 1.47
CA LEU A 68 15.54 14.44 2.68
C LEU A 68 16.33 13.52 3.62
N PHE A 69 17.40 14.06 4.16
CA PHE A 69 18.21 13.44 5.20
C PHE A 69 18.59 14.45 6.29
N LYS A 70 19.02 13.95 7.44
CA LYS A 70 19.57 14.79 8.51
C LYS A 70 21.08 14.87 8.41
N ILE A 71 21.65 16.03 8.70
CA ILE A 71 23.09 16.23 8.70
C ILE A 71 23.53 17.27 9.72
N THR A 72 24.65 17.01 10.37
CA THR A 72 25.28 17.96 11.30
C THR A 72 26.19 18.93 10.54
N ILE A 73 26.00 20.22 10.75
CA ILE A 73 26.75 21.31 10.10
C ILE A 73 27.53 22.14 11.13
N PHE A 74 28.53 22.88 10.66
CA PHE A 74 29.39 23.75 11.45
C PHE A 74 29.55 25.09 10.76
N GLU A 75 29.67 26.17 11.52
CA GLU A 75 30.05 27.46 10.95
C GLU A 75 31.46 27.38 10.34
N SER A 76 31.59 27.91 9.12
CA SER A 76 32.87 28.03 8.44
C SER A 76 33.75 29.05 9.17
N GLN A 77 34.99 28.67 9.43
CA GLN A 77 36.03 29.58 9.92
C GLN A 77 36.57 30.49 8.81
N PHE A 78 36.22 30.20 7.55
CA PHE A 78 36.63 30.95 6.37
C PHE A 78 35.41 31.67 5.77
N LYS A 79 35.36 32.99 5.95
CA LYS A 79 34.44 33.88 5.23
C LYS A 79 35.27 34.68 4.24
N ASN A 80 35.04 34.47 2.94
CA ASN A 80 35.66 35.28 1.91
C ASN A 80 34.60 36.23 1.33
N PRO A 81 34.64 37.53 1.69
CA PRO A 81 33.65 38.50 1.24
C PRO A 81 33.71 38.78 -0.27
N ASP A 82 34.79 38.41 -0.95
CA ASP A 82 34.98 38.62 -2.39
C ASP A 82 34.40 37.48 -3.25
N LEU A 83 33.90 36.40 -2.63
CA LEU A 83 33.25 35.32 -3.35
C LEU A 83 31.81 35.71 -3.76
N PRO A 84 31.37 35.32 -4.98
CA PRO A 84 29.96 35.43 -5.35
C PRO A 84 29.06 34.75 -4.32
N ILE A 85 27.87 35.32 -4.09
CA ILE A 85 26.90 34.83 -3.09
C ILE A 85 26.67 33.31 -3.24
N GLU A 86 26.56 32.80 -4.46
CA GLU A 86 26.36 31.38 -4.75
C GLU A 86 27.46 30.43 -4.24
N ARG A 87 28.67 30.96 -4.00
CA ARG A 87 29.83 30.22 -3.48
C ARG A 87 30.14 30.55 -2.02
N ASN A 88 29.47 31.54 -1.45
CA ASN A 88 29.68 31.96 -0.07
C ASN A 88 28.81 31.09 0.87
N CYS A 89 29.35 29.96 1.30
CA CYS A 89 28.71 29.08 2.28
C CYS A 89 29.21 29.44 3.69
N ASN A 90 28.32 29.95 4.53
CA ASN A 90 28.64 30.20 5.94
C ASN A 90 28.75 28.89 6.75
N PHE A 91 28.27 27.77 6.19
CA PHE A 91 28.24 26.48 6.86
C PHE A 91 28.92 25.40 6.03
N VAL A 92 29.59 24.50 6.73
CA VAL A 92 30.32 23.36 6.18
C VAL A 92 29.95 22.07 6.89
N THR A 93 30.11 20.95 6.21
CA THR A 93 29.89 19.59 6.76
C THR A 93 30.72 18.55 6.03
N GLN A 94 30.62 17.29 6.44
CA GLN A 94 31.27 16.12 5.85
C GLN A 94 30.21 15.04 5.64
N GLY A 95 30.26 14.31 4.52
CA GLY A 95 29.17 13.42 4.10
C GLY A 95 28.85 12.28 5.07
N PHE A 96 29.86 11.75 5.76
CA PHE A 96 29.69 10.72 6.80
C PHE A 96 28.91 11.18 8.04
N LYS A 97 28.59 12.49 8.16
CA LYS A 97 27.73 13.03 9.24
C LYS A 97 26.24 12.99 8.88
N THR A 98 25.88 12.36 7.77
CA THR A 98 24.47 12.18 7.40
C THR A 98 23.83 11.02 8.17
N THR A 99 22.55 11.18 8.46
CA THR A 99 21.68 10.13 9.02
C THR A 99 20.34 10.16 8.32
N ASP A 100 19.68 9.01 8.24
CA ASP A 100 18.37 8.92 7.60
C ASP A 100 17.36 9.76 8.38
N LEU A 101 16.53 10.49 7.65
CA LEU A 101 15.43 11.23 8.24
C LEU A 101 14.42 10.22 8.80
N ARG A 102 14.15 10.28 10.11
CA ARG A 102 13.20 9.34 10.71
C ARG A 102 11.78 9.76 10.33
N PRO A 103 10.89 8.83 9.94
CA PRO A 103 9.54 9.17 9.56
C PRO A 103 8.74 9.93 10.62
N ARG A 104 9.08 9.80 11.90
CA ARG A 104 8.45 10.54 13.00
C ARG A 104 8.71 12.06 12.98
N GLU A 105 9.75 12.50 12.28
CA GLU A 105 10.20 13.89 12.27
C GLU A 105 9.49 14.69 11.18
N PHE A 106 9.42 14.15 9.96
CA PHE A 106 8.90 14.81 8.76
C PHE A 106 8.13 13.81 7.89
N VAL A 107 6.94 14.20 7.45
CA VAL A 107 6.15 13.45 6.46
C VAL A 107 5.59 14.45 5.47
N GLU A 108 5.88 14.24 4.19
CA GLU A 108 5.43 15.14 3.13
C GLU A 108 3.93 15.02 2.88
N ILE A 109 3.32 16.14 2.54
CA ILE A 109 1.91 16.26 2.16
C ILE A 109 1.86 16.46 0.65
N ILE A 110 1.15 15.57 -0.03
CA ILE A 110 0.96 15.58 -1.47
C ILE A 110 -0.47 16.01 -1.77
N LEU A 111 -0.63 16.89 -2.76
CA LEU A 111 -1.95 17.28 -3.25
C LEU A 111 -2.41 16.25 -4.28
N GLY A 112 -3.60 15.67 -4.07
CA GLY A 112 -4.16 14.66 -4.97
C GLY A 112 -5.43 14.03 -4.41
N GLU A 113 -6.18 13.34 -5.26
CA GLU A 113 -7.34 12.56 -4.81
C GLU A 113 -6.89 11.24 -4.19
N LEU A 114 -7.55 10.81 -3.12
CA LEU A 114 -7.32 9.50 -2.53
C LEU A 114 -7.77 8.43 -3.53
N PRO A 115 -6.87 7.54 -4.01
CA PRO A 115 -7.25 6.53 -5.00
C PRO A 115 -8.13 5.43 -4.40
N ASP A 116 -8.65 4.54 -5.25
CA ASP A 116 -9.37 3.36 -4.78
C ASP A 116 -8.38 2.40 -4.07
N PRO A 117 -8.68 1.84 -2.89
CA PRO A 117 -7.79 0.88 -2.23
C PRO A 117 -7.54 -0.40 -3.06
N ASN A 118 -8.40 -0.75 -4.02
CA ASN A 118 -8.19 -1.84 -4.97
C ASN A 118 -7.26 -1.45 -6.14
N GLN A 119 -7.08 -0.16 -6.38
CA GLN A 119 -6.13 0.40 -7.36
C GLN A 119 -5.40 1.59 -6.75
N PRO A 120 -4.50 1.36 -5.78
CA PRO A 120 -3.95 2.41 -4.93
C PRO A 120 -2.81 3.17 -5.64
N ILE A 121 -3.10 3.74 -6.81
CA ILE A 121 -2.16 4.45 -7.66
C ILE A 121 -2.48 5.94 -7.60
N LEU A 122 -1.50 6.76 -7.23
CA LEU A 122 -1.61 8.21 -7.16
C LEU A 122 -0.76 8.84 -8.26
N ASP A 123 -1.37 9.72 -9.06
CA ASP A 123 -0.65 10.56 -10.02
C ASP A 123 0.07 11.70 -9.26
N ILE A 124 1.32 11.99 -9.65
CA ILE A 124 2.14 13.01 -8.97
C ILE A 124 2.82 13.93 -9.98
N ASN A 125 3.10 15.16 -9.54
CA ASN A 125 3.90 16.12 -10.31
C ASN A 125 5.40 16.03 -9.97
N TYR A 126 5.73 15.42 -8.84
CA TYR A 126 7.10 15.26 -8.36
C TYR A 126 7.16 14.09 -7.38
N TYR A 127 8.33 13.47 -7.26
CA TYR A 127 8.54 12.42 -6.27
C TYR A 127 8.61 13.00 -4.85
N PRO A 128 7.89 12.40 -3.88
CA PRO A 128 8.03 12.77 -2.48
C PRO A 128 9.47 12.58 -2.00
N SER A 129 9.84 13.42 -1.05
CA SER A 129 11.16 13.51 -0.45
C SER A 129 11.28 12.72 0.86
N THR A 130 10.16 12.23 1.39
CA THR A 130 10.05 11.44 2.62
C THR A 130 9.53 10.03 2.35
N THR A 131 9.85 9.07 3.23
CA THR A 131 9.44 7.66 3.09
C THR A 131 7.92 7.45 3.12
N TYR A 132 7.22 8.25 3.94
CA TYR A 132 5.77 8.24 4.02
C TYR A 132 5.21 9.56 3.52
N ILE A 133 3.94 9.54 3.13
CA ILE A 133 3.19 10.72 2.69
C ILE A 133 1.80 10.78 3.30
N TYR A 134 1.27 11.99 3.40
CA TYR A 134 -0.17 12.26 3.50
C TYR A 134 -0.69 12.81 2.17
N ILE A 135 -1.96 12.60 1.90
CA ILE A 135 -2.64 13.08 0.69
C ILE A 135 -3.71 14.08 1.11
N VAL A 136 -3.75 15.23 0.46
CA VAL A 136 -4.82 16.23 0.64
C VAL A 136 -5.54 16.43 -0.68
N ASN A 137 -6.85 16.19 -0.66
CA ASN A 137 -7.68 16.30 -1.86
C ASN A 137 -8.18 17.73 -2.09
N ASN A 138 -8.87 17.93 -3.21
CA ASN A 138 -9.41 19.25 -3.58
C ASN A 138 -10.55 19.73 -2.66
N LYS A 139 -11.07 18.86 -1.80
CA LYS A 139 -12.07 19.18 -0.77
C LYS A 139 -11.43 19.52 0.58
N ASN A 140 -10.11 19.71 0.61
CA ASN A 140 -9.34 20.02 1.80
C ASN A 140 -9.42 18.93 2.88
N ILE A 141 -9.52 17.66 2.46
CA ILE A 141 -9.51 16.51 3.37
C ILE A 141 -8.15 15.82 3.26
N CYS A 142 -7.55 15.57 4.42
CA CYS A 142 -6.29 14.89 4.57
C CYS A 142 -6.50 13.38 4.80
N PHE A 143 -5.63 12.54 4.22
CA PHE A 143 -5.64 11.09 4.31
C PHE A 143 -4.23 10.51 4.47
N GLY A 144 -4.07 9.51 5.32
CA GLY A 144 -2.81 8.75 5.41
C GLY A 144 -2.45 8.31 6.83
N PRO A 145 -1.17 8.05 7.11
CA PRO A 145 -0.06 8.10 6.17
C PRO A 145 0.00 6.85 5.28
N PHE A 146 0.66 7.00 4.14
CA PHE A 146 0.96 5.93 3.20
C PHE A 146 2.46 5.78 3.03
N LYS A 147 2.92 4.53 2.92
CA LYS A 147 4.20 4.27 2.25
C LYS A 147 3.96 4.35 0.75
N TRP A 148 4.98 4.71 -0.02
CA TRP A 148 4.87 4.78 -1.46
C TRP A 148 6.06 4.11 -2.14
N GLU A 149 5.84 3.67 -3.36
CA GLU A 149 6.88 3.23 -4.29
C GLU A 149 6.65 3.92 -5.62
N ALA A 150 7.73 4.42 -6.23
CA ALA A 150 7.68 4.96 -7.58
C ALA A 150 7.34 3.85 -8.57
N ILE A 151 6.36 4.10 -9.44
CA ILE A 151 6.18 3.31 -10.65
C ILE A 151 7.03 3.99 -11.70
N GLU A 152 8.18 3.38 -12.01
CA GLU A 152 9.14 3.92 -12.99
C GLU A 152 8.43 4.22 -14.32
N ASP A 153 8.86 5.32 -14.97
CA ASP A 153 8.39 5.84 -16.25
C ASP A 153 7.01 6.52 -16.33
N ASN A 154 6.22 6.56 -15.24
CA ASN A 154 4.83 7.05 -15.31
C ASN A 154 4.45 8.20 -14.38
N GLU A 155 5.38 8.83 -13.65
CA GLU A 155 5.08 9.88 -12.66
C GLU A 155 3.93 9.48 -11.71
N LYS A 156 3.98 8.24 -11.25
CA LYS A 156 2.94 7.62 -10.41
C LYS A 156 3.54 6.98 -9.18
N LEU A 157 2.75 6.97 -8.12
CA LEU A 157 3.07 6.30 -6.87
C LEU A 157 2.13 5.13 -6.65
N LEU A 158 2.69 3.96 -6.36
CA LEU A 158 1.94 2.87 -5.75
C LEU A 158 1.89 3.10 -4.23
N LEU A 159 0.70 3.33 -3.69
CA LEU A 159 0.50 3.49 -2.24
C LEU A 159 0.46 2.12 -1.57
N LYS A 160 1.19 2.02 -0.45
CA LYS A 160 1.29 0.82 0.39
C LYS A 160 0.99 1.19 1.84
N ARG A 161 0.65 0.16 2.62
CA ARG A 161 0.55 0.29 4.07
C ARG A 161 1.91 0.66 4.66
N ILE A 162 1.89 1.44 5.72
CA ILE A 162 3.08 1.70 6.52
C ILE A 162 3.63 0.38 7.07
N ASP A 163 4.95 0.25 7.02
CA ASP A 163 5.69 -0.94 7.45
C ASP A 163 6.33 -0.78 8.83
N SER A 164 6.28 0.42 9.40
CA SER A 164 6.76 0.72 10.74
C SER A 164 5.72 1.49 11.55
N PRO A 165 5.58 1.23 12.85
CA PRO A 165 4.66 1.98 13.70
C PRO A 165 5.11 3.44 13.80
N LEU A 166 4.17 4.35 13.59
CA LEU A 166 4.35 5.78 13.81
C LEU A 166 3.98 6.17 15.24
N PRO A 167 4.53 7.27 15.79
CA PRO A 167 4.22 7.70 17.16
C PRO A 167 2.74 8.06 17.32
N GLY A 168 2.23 8.00 18.54
CA GLY A 168 0.85 8.37 18.88
C GLY A 168 -0.14 7.21 18.77
N ARG A 169 -1.36 7.50 18.31
CA ARG A 169 -2.46 6.53 18.24
C ARG A 169 -2.19 5.44 17.21
N VAL A 170 -2.23 4.18 17.62
CA VAL A 170 -2.14 3.03 16.70
C VAL A 170 -3.53 2.75 16.11
N LEU A 171 -3.61 2.68 14.78
CA LEU A 171 -4.85 2.35 14.07
C LEU A 171 -5.01 0.84 13.91
N TYR A 172 -6.27 0.42 13.78
CA TYR A 172 -6.58 -0.95 13.39
C TYR A 172 -6.12 -1.22 11.95
N ASN A 173 -5.71 -2.44 11.64
CA ASN A 173 -5.15 -2.77 10.32
C ASN A 173 -6.14 -2.46 9.18
N GLY A 174 -5.63 -1.79 8.14
CA GLY A 174 -6.42 -1.30 7.00
C GLY A 174 -7.09 0.05 7.22
N ASN A 175 -7.05 0.60 8.43
CA ASN A 175 -7.53 1.95 8.68
C ASN A 175 -6.41 2.98 8.50
N ILE A 176 -6.79 4.16 8.03
CA ILE A 176 -5.92 5.33 7.88
C ILE A 176 -6.48 6.50 8.69
N PHE A 177 -5.65 7.50 8.97
CA PHE A 177 -6.09 8.76 9.54
C PHE A 177 -6.77 9.64 8.50
N THR A 178 -7.75 10.42 8.96
CA THR A 178 -8.40 11.45 8.15
C THR A 178 -8.91 12.62 8.99
N ALA A 179 -8.85 13.83 8.44
CA ALA A 179 -9.37 15.07 9.01
C ALA A 179 -9.52 16.15 7.94
N GLU A 180 -10.25 17.22 8.26
CA GLU A 180 -10.15 18.47 7.52
C GLU A 180 -8.75 19.06 7.68
N PHE A 181 -8.11 19.42 6.57
CA PHE A 181 -6.70 19.81 6.54
C PHE A 181 -6.45 21.13 7.29
N ASP A 182 -7.41 22.05 7.26
CA ASP A 182 -7.35 23.32 8.01
C ASP A 182 -7.30 23.10 9.53
N GLU A 183 -7.79 21.97 10.04
CA GLU A 183 -7.72 21.64 11.47
C GLU A 183 -6.33 21.13 11.89
N LEU A 184 -5.41 20.92 10.94
CA LEU A 184 -4.08 20.34 11.17
C LEU A 184 -2.95 21.37 11.01
N THR A 185 -3.27 22.66 10.83
CA THR A 185 -2.31 23.71 10.46
C THR A 185 -1.15 23.90 11.44
N GLU A 186 -1.35 23.59 12.72
CA GLU A 186 -0.32 23.72 13.76
C GLU A 186 0.88 22.78 13.53
N ASN A 187 0.67 21.67 12.81
CA ASN A 187 1.71 20.68 12.51
C ASN A 187 2.33 20.88 11.12
N ILE A 188 1.89 21.88 10.35
CA ILE A 188 2.30 22.06 8.95
C ILE A 188 3.51 23.00 8.87
N LEU A 189 4.55 22.54 8.20
CA LEU A 189 5.68 23.37 7.79
C LEU A 189 5.64 23.58 6.27
N PRO A 190 5.32 24.79 5.78
CA PRO A 190 5.45 25.13 4.37
C PRO A 190 6.91 25.45 4.02
N CYS A 191 7.45 24.75 3.03
CA CYS A 191 8.81 24.90 2.54
C CYS A 191 8.79 25.39 1.09
N LYS A 192 9.24 26.63 0.87
CA LYS A 192 9.40 27.19 -0.47
C LYS A 192 10.77 26.81 -1.01
N LEU A 193 10.84 25.75 -1.80
CA LEU A 193 12.10 25.31 -2.41
C LEU A 193 12.19 25.81 -3.86
N PRO A 194 13.38 26.11 -4.37
CA PRO A 194 13.55 26.50 -5.78
C PRO A 194 13.01 25.48 -6.78
N GLU A 195 12.98 24.20 -6.41
CA GLU A 195 12.49 23.08 -7.21
C GLU A 195 10.97 22.87 -7.10
N GLY A 196 10.30 23.60 -6.21
CA GLY A 196 8.86 23.53 -5.99
C GLY A 196 8.49 23.66 -4.52
N ASP A 197 7.34 24.30 -4.27
CA ASP A 197 6.79 24.40 -2.92
C ASP A 197 6.40 23.00 -2.40
N ARG A 198 6.80 22.71 -1.16
CA ARG A 198 6.49 21.45 -0.48
C ARG A 198 5.88 21.73 0.88
N LEU A 199 4.98 20.85 1.31
CA LEU A 199 4.33 20.90 2.62
C LEU A 199 4.70 19.66 3.42
N TYR A 200 5.00 19.84 4.70
CA TYR A 200 5.34 18.72 5.58
C TYR A 200 4.51 18.77 6.85
N PHE A 201 4.04 17.62 7.30
CA PHE A 201 3.69 17.44 8.69
C PHE A 201 4.95 17.24 9.52
N THR A 202 5.00 17.96 10.63
CA THR A 202 6.04 17.92 11.65
C THR A 202 5.42 17.52 12.98
N ASP A 203 6.25 16.96 13.87
CA ASP A 203 5.80 16.47 15.18
C ASP A 203 4.59 15.53 15.08
N LEU A 204 4.82 14.37 14.43
CA LEU A 204 3.77 13.36 14.26
C LEU A 204 3.17 12.87 15.57
N THR A 205 3.89 13.00 16.69
CA THR A 205 3.37 12.58 18.00
C THR A 205 2.17 13.44 18.38
N ASN A 206 2.28 14.76 18.23
CA ASN A 206 1.17 15.66 18.50
C ASN A 206 0.08 15.54 17.42
N LEU A 207 0.46 15.44 16.15
CA LEU A 207 -0.50 15.24 15.06
C LEU A 207 -1.39 14.00 15.28
N HIS A 208 -0.80 12.83 15.53
CA HIS A 208 -1.55 11.58 15.66
C HIS A 208 -2.36 11.47 16.95
N ASN A 209 -2.06 12.31 17.95
CA ASN A 209 -2.85 12.44 19.16
C ASN A 209 -3.89 13.57 19.07
N ASN A 210 -3.90 14.34 17.98
CA ASN A 210 -4.90 15.38 17.77
C ASN A 210 -6.30 14.74 17.67
N SER A 211 -7.23 15.22 18.48
CA SER A 211 -8.62 14.75 18.53
C SER A 211 -9.38 14.92 17.21
N LYS A 212 -8.96 15.89 16.38
CA LYS A 212 -9.51 16.15 15.04
C LYS A 212 -9.10 15.10 14.02
N LEU A 213 -7.95 14.48 14.23
CA LEU A 213 -7.49 13.37 13.42
C LEU A 213 -8.28 12.12 13.77
N THR A 214 -9.24 11.77 12.93
CA THR A 214 -10.08 10.58 13.08
C THR A 214 -9.51 9.41 12.28
N SER A 215 -10.21 8.28 12.22
CA SER A 215 -9.80 7.13 11.43
C SER A 215 -10.92 6.69 10.50
N MET A 216 -10.56 6.31 9.28
CA MET A 216 -11.47 5.70 8.30
C MET A 216 -10.92 4.37 7.80
N ASP A 217 -11.80 3.52 7.27
CA ASP A 217 -11.38 2.29 6.59
C ASP A 217 -10.87 2.60 5.19
N TYR A 218 -9.72 2.02 4.83
CA TYR A 218 -9.11 2.08 3.50
C TYR A 218 -8.54 0.71 3.14
N SER A 219 -9.38 -0.32 3.30
CA SER A 219 -9.03 -1.70 2.99
C SER A 219 -9.46 -2.06 1.56
N SER A 220 -8.59 -2.75 0.83
CA SER A 220 -8.96 -3.38 -0.45
C SER A 220 -9.91 -4.55 -0.21
N ASP A 221 -10.50 -5.05 -1.29
CA ASP A 221 -11.38 -6.21 -1.22
C ASP A 221 -10.61 -7.45 -0.77
N GLU A 222 -9.36 -7.60 -1.24
CA GLU A 222 -8.44 -8.65 -0.80
C GLU A 222 -8.14 -8.57 0.70
N ASP A 223 -7.93 -7.36 1.22
CA ASP A 223 -7.70 -7.14 2.65
C ASP A 223 -8.91 -7.57 3.49
N ILE A 224 -10.12 -7.21 3.03
CA ILE A 224 -11.38 -7.52 3.71
C ILE A 224 -11.65 -9.02 3.66
N VAL A 225 -11.51 -9.65 2.49
CA VAL A 225 -11.64 -11.11 2.34
C VAL A 225 -10.62 -11.83 3.21
N THR A 226 -9.38 -11.35 3.27
CA THR A 226 -8.32 -11.93 4.10
C THR A 226 -8.65 -11.82 5.59
N LEU A 227 -9.16 -10.68 6.05
CA LEU A 227 -9.60 -10.46 7.43
C LEU A 227 -10.72 -11.44 7.81
N PHE A 228 -11.80 -11.47 7.03
CA PHE A 228 -12.94 -12.34 7.34
C PHE A 228 -12.66 -13.82 7.11
N SER A 229 -11.71 -14.16 6.24
CA SER A 229 -11.20 -15.54 6.12
C SER A 229 -10.46 -15.99 7.37
N LYS A 230 -9.65 -15.11 7.98
CA LYS A 230 -8.98 -15.41 9.26
C LYS A 230 -10.00 -15.58 10.38
N ILE A 231 -10.96 -14.66 10.50
CA ILE A 231 -12.04 -14.74 11.48
C ILE A 231 -12.85 -16.03 11.30
N SER A 232 -13.22 -16.36 10.06
CA SER A 232 -13.96 -17.59 9.74
C SER A 232 -13.21 -18.86 10.18
N LYS A 233 -11.91 -18.93 9.93
CA LYS A 233 -11.06 -20.04 10.38
C LYS A 233 -11.04 -20.17 11.91
N GLU A 234 -10.92 -19.04 12.62
CA GLU A 234 -10.96 -19.03 14.09
C GLU A 234 -12.33 -19.45 14.65
N LEU A 235 -13.40 -19.24 13.89
CA LEU A 235 -14.77 -19.63 14.26
C LEU A 235 -15.16 -21.05 13.79
N ASN A 236 -14.24 -21.80 13.17
CA ASN A 236 -14.53 -23.10 12.53
C ASN A 236 -15.70 -23.04 11.52
N TYR A 237 -15.75 -21.95 10.76
CA TYR A 237 -16.84 -21.65 9.84
C TYR A 237 -16.63 -22.27 8.45
N ASN A 238 -17.70 -22.84 7.86
CA ASN A 238 -17.74 -23.38 6.50
C ASN A 238 -18.54 -22.44 5.55
N SER A 239 -18.20 -22.44 4.25
CA SER A 239 -18.51 -21.34 3.33
C SER A 239 -19.76 -21.52 2.43
N LYS A 240 -20.99 -21.54 2.97
CA LYS A 240 -22.23 -21.44 2.16
C LYS A 240 -22.96 -20.10 2.37
N LYS A 241 -23.85 -19.70 1.44
CA LYS A 241 -24.57 -18.40 1.44
C LYS A 241 -25.41 -18.17 2.71
N ALA A 242 -26.06 -19.23 3.22
CA ALA A 242 -26.78 -19.21 4.50
C ALA A 242 -25.86 -18.98 5.71
N ASP A 243 -24.58 -19.30 5.55
CA ASP A 243 -23.61 -19.19 6.61
C ASP A 243 -23.17 -17.71 6.77
N PHE A 244 -23.27 -16.82 5.75
CA PHE A 244 -22.81 -15.42 5.92
C PHE A 244 -23.53 -14.71 7.06
N LEU A 245 -24.86 -14.89 7.14
CA LEU A 245 -25.67 -14.36 8.24
C LEU A 245 -25.22 -14.94 9.58
N PHE A 246 -24.79 -16.21 9.61
CA PHE A 246 -24.19 -16.82 10.79
C PHE A 246 -22.85 -16.16 11.14
N LEU A 247 -21.94 -15.96 10.17
CA LEU A 247 -20.66 -15.28 10.40
C LEU A 247 -20.87 -13.87 10.95
N GLU A 248 -21.76 -13.09 10.33
CA GLU A 248 -22.12 -11.74 10.77
C GLU A 248 -22.65 -11.75 12.21
N THR A 249 -23.51 -12.72 12.53
CA THR A 249 -24.05 -12.91 13.88
C THR A 249 -22.97 -13.28 14.89
N GLN A 250 -22.03 -14.17 14.53
CA GLN A 250 -20.92 -14.57 15.40
C GLN A 250 -19.95 -13.42 15.66
N VAL A 251 -19.61 -12.64 14.62
CA VAL A 251 -18.75 -11.45 14.74
C VAL A 251 -19.36 -10.46 15.73
N LYS A 252 -20.67 -10.22 15.66
CA LYS A 252 -21.39 -9.32 16.57
C LYS A 252 -21.52 -9.87 18.00
N LYS A 253 -21.56 -11.20 18.18
CA LYS A 253 -21.70 -11.85 19.49
C LYS A 253 -20.39 -11.94 20.27
N ILE A 254 -19.28 -12.19 19.60
CA ILE A 254 -18.00 -12.49 20.24
C ILE A 254 -17.25 -11.18 20.51
N PRO A 255 -16.97 -10.81 21.78
CA PRO A 255 -16.35 -9.52 22.12
C PRO A 255 -15.02 -9.24 21.41
N LYS A 256 -14.25 -10.30 21.12
CA LYS A 256 -12.98 -10.21 20.37
C LYS A 256 -13.19 -9.59 18.98
N PHE A 257 -14.28 -9.94 18.30
CA PHE A 257 -14.58 -9.51 16.92
C PHE A 257 -15.61 -8.39 16.84
N ASN A 258 -16.36 -8.16 17.92
CA ASN A 258 -17.34 -7.07 18.05
C ASN A 258 -16.66 -5.70 18.29
N GLN A 259 -15.59 -5.43 17.54
CA GLN A 259 -14.89 -4.14 17.55
C GLN A 259 -15.38 -3.30 16.40
N LYS A 260 -15.58 -2.00 16.63
CA LYS A 260 -16.06 -1.05 15.60
C LYS A 260 -15.29 -1.19 14.27
N ALA A 261 -13.95 -1.27 14.34
CA ALA A 261 -13.09 -1.40 13.16
C ALA A 261 -13.29 -2.69 12.33
N ILE A 262 -13.87 -3.74 12.90
CA ILE A 262 -14.24 -4.98 12.19
C ILE A 262 -15.69 -4.87 11.70
N LEU A 263 -16.59 -4.35 12.53
CA LEU A 263 -18.00 -4.19 12.18
C LEU A 263 -18.19 -3.26 10.98
N ASP A 264 -17.42 -2.18 10.91
CA ASP A 264 -17.46 -1.21 9.80
C ASP A 264 -17.07 -1.87 8.46
N LYS A 265 -16.36 -3.01 8.48
CA LYS A 265 -15.96 -3.78 7.28
C LYS A 265 -16.96 -4.85 6.85
N LEU A 266 -17.93 -5.22 7.70
CA LEU A 266 -18.94 -6.23 7.38
C LEU A 266 -19.80 -5.87 6.16
N PRO A 267 -20.28 -4.62 5.97
CA PRO A 267 -21.07 -4.26 4.80
C PRO A 267 -20.33 -4.50 3.49
N LYS A 268 -19.06 -4.06 3.41
CA LYS A 268 -18.23 -4.25 2.23
C LYS A 268 -17.91 -5.74 1.99
N PHE A 269 -17.66 -6.51 3.04
CA PHE A 269 -17.51 -7.97 2.91
C PHE A 269 -18.78 -8.66 2.38
N ARG A 270 -19.97 -8.18 2.78
CA ARG A 270 -21.25 -8.68 2.27
C ARG A 270 -21.41 -8.40 0.77
N GLU A 271 -21.06 -7.20 0.34
CA GLU A 271 -21.09 -6.77 -1.05
C GLU A 271 -20.19 -7.67 -1.91
N ILE A 272 -18.91 -7.78 -1.56
CA ILE A 272 -17.93 -8.66 -2.23
C ILE A 272 -18.44 -10.11 -2.31
N SER A 273 -19.01 -10.61 -1.21
CA SER A 273 -19.56 -11.96 -1.16
C SER A 273 -20.72 -12.15 -2.14
N ASN A 274 -21.66 -11.20 -2.17
CA ASN A 274 -22.82 -11.25 -3.06
C ASN A 274 -22.40 -11.18 -4.53
N GLU A 275 -21.48 -10.28 -4.88
CA GLU A 275 -20.95 -10.18 -6.24
C GLU A 275 -20.32 -11.51 -6.70
N ASN A 276 -19.52 -12.14 -5.85
CA ASN A 276 -18.93 -13.44 -6.16
C ASN A 276 -19.98 -14.56 -6.29
N PHE A 277 -21.05 -14.54 -5.49
CA PHE A 277 -22.15 -15.51 -5.64
C PHE A 277 -22.91 -15.30 -6.96
N ASN A 278 -23.25 -14.05 -7.28
CA ASN A 278 -23.94 -13.72 -8.53
C ASN A 278 -23.09 -14.09 -9.73
N PHE A 279 -21.78 -13.77 -9.71
CA PHE A 279 -20.85 -14.17 -10.75
C PHE A 279 -20.81 -15.69 -10.96
N LYS A 280 -20.85 -16.49 -9.89
CA LYS A 280 -20.92 -17.96 -10.00
C LYS A 280 -22.24 -18.45 -10.59
N GLU A 281 -23.36 -17.86 -10.18
CA GLU A 281 -24.69 -18.18 -10.74
C GLU A 281 -24.72 -17.85 -12.24
N ASP A 282 -24.27 -16.65 -12.62
CA ASP A 282 -24.17 -16.20 -14.02
C ASP A 282 -23.24 -17.09 -14.85
N LEU A 283 -22.11 -17.52 -14.28
CA LEU A 283 -21.16 -18.40 -14.95
C LEU A 283 -21.77 -19.78 -15.20
N VAL A 284 -22.47 -20.36 -14.22
CA VAL A 284 -23.18 -21.64 -14.40
C VAL A 284 -24.25 -21.50 -15.48
N GLU A 285 -25.05 -20.43 -15.46
CA GLU A 285 -26.06 -20.18 -16.50
C GLU A 285 -25.44 -20.01 -17.89
N ALA A 286 -24.33 -19.28 -17.99
CA ALA A 286 -23.59 -19.10 -19.24
C ALA A 286 -23.03 -20.42 -19.77
N PHE A 287 -22.49 -21.29 -18.90
CA PHE A 287 -22.05 -22.62 -19.26
C PHE A 287 -23.21 -23.50 -19.73
N GLU A 288 -24.33 -23.52 -19.01
CA GLU A 288 -25.52 -24.27 -19.42
C GLU A 288 -26.03 -23.80 -20.79
N LYS A 289 -26.10 -22.49 -21.01
CA LYS A 289 -26.51 -21.91 -22.28
C LYS A 289 -25.53 -22.27 -23.40
N PHE A 290 -24.23 -22.20 -23.14
CA PHE A 290 -23.20 -22.58 -24.10
C PHE A 290 -23.32 -24.06 -24.49
N LEU A 291 -23.48 -24.98 -23.54
CA LEU A 291 -23.63 -26.41 -23.80
C LEU A 291 -24.87 -26.74 -24.65
N ARG A 292 -25.90 -25.89 -24.61
CA ARG A 292 -27.11 -25.99 -25.45
C ARG A 292 -26.96 -25.37 -26.84
N THR A 293 -25.84 -24.71 -27.16
CA THR A 293 -25.58 -24.22 -28.51
C THR A 293 -25.10 -25.35 -29.43
N ASN A 294 -25.20 -25.18 -30.76
CA ASN A 294 -24.70 -26.16 -31.73
C ASN A 294 -23.24 -26.58 -31.52
N LEU A 295 -22.39 -25.65 -31.08
CA LEU A 295 -20.98 -25.94 -30.75
C LEU A 295 -20.87 -26.71 -29.44
N GLY A 296 -21.59 -26.28 -28.40
CA GLY A 296 -21.62 -26.98 -27.12
C GLY A 296 -22.15 -28.41 -27.24
N THR A 297 -23.22 -28.62 -28.01
CA THR A 297 -23.79 -29.94 -28.26
C THR A 297 -22.81 -30.85 -29.00
N LYS A 298 -22.08 -30.33 -30.01
CA LYS A 298 -21.00 -31.09 -30.66
C LYS A 298 -19.90 -31.51 -29.70
N ILE A 299 -19.45 -30.62 -28.81
CA ILE A 299 -18.44 -30.94 -27.80
C ILE A 299 -18.94 -32.03 -26.85
N VAL A 300 -20.19 -31.94 -26.41
CA VAL A 300 -20.82 -32.95 -25.55
C VAL A 300 -20.94 -34.29 -26.27
N GLU A 301 -21.39 -34.30 -27.53
CA GLU A 301 -21.49 -35.51 -28.35
C GLU A 301 -20.12 -36.17 -28.60
N GLU A 302 -19.09 -35.39 -28.92
CA GLU A 302 -17.72 -35.89 -29.06
C GLU A 302 -17.21 -36.49 -27.75
N PHE A 303 -17.49 -35.84 -26.62
CA PHE A 303 -17.11 -36.36 -25.30
C PHE A 303 -17.86 -37.65 -24.95
N ILE A 304 -19.17 -37.73 -25.19
CA ILE A 304 -19.97 -38.95 -24.98
C ILE A 304 -19.47 -40.07 -25.88
N ASN A 305 -19.19 -39.79 -27.15
CA ASN A 305 -18.69 -40.79 -28.08
C ASN A 305 -17.30 -41.30 -27.69
N LYS A 306 -16.42 -40.43 -27.20
CA LYS A 306 -15.08 -40.80 -26.74
C LYS A 306 -15.09 -41.69 -25.49
N ASN A 307 -16.06 -41.49 -24.60
CA ASN A 307 -16.19 -42.25 -23.34
C ASN A 307 -17.34 -43.26 -23.37
N LYS A 308 -17.84 -43.60 -24.57
CA LYS A 308 -19.03 -44.43 -24.77
C LYS A 308 -18.92 -45.81 -24.11
N ASP A 309 -17.75 -46.43 -24.15
CA ASP A 309 -17.54 -47.75 -23.55
C ASP A 309 -17.60 -47.74 -22.02
N GLU A 310 -17.23 -46.62 -21.39
CA GLU A 310 -17.34 -46.45 -19.94
C GLU A 310 -18.81 -46.28 -19.53
N TYR A 311 -19.57 -45.45 -20.25
CA TYR A 311 -21.00 -45.25 -20.00
C TYR A 311 -21.86 -46.49 -20.27
N LEU A 312 -21.49 -47.30 -21.26
CA LEU A 312 -22.22 -48.51 -21.63
C LEU A 312 -21.76 -49.76 -20.87
N LYS A 313 -20.76 -49.66 -19.98
CA LYS A 313 -20.15 -50.81 -19.32
C LYS A 313 -21.16 -51.62 -18.52
N ASP A 314 -21.97 -50.95 -17.69
CA ASP A 314 -22.96 -51.60 -16.83
C ASP A 314 -24.13 -52.17 -17.65
N ILE A 315 -24.53 -51.47 -18.72
CA ILE A 315 -25.60 -51.94 -19.62
C ILE A 315 -25.14 -53.19 -20.38
N LYS A 316 -23.90 -53.18 -20.91
CA LYS A 316 -23.30 -54.33 -21.58
C LYS A 316 -23.19 -55.51 -20.61
N TYR A 317 -22.74 -55.27 -19.38
CA TYR A 317 -22.62 -56.32 -18.37
C TYR A 317 -23.98 -56.94 -18.02
N ASN A 318 -24.99 -56.12 -17.73
CA ASN A 318 -26.33 -56.60 -17.37
C ASN A 318 -27.00 -57.35 -18.54
N SER A 319 -26.89 -56.83 -19.76
CA SER A 319 -27.44 -57.49 -20.95
C SER A 319 -26.75 -58.82 -21.24
N SER A 320 -25.42 -58.90 -21.09
CA SER A 320 -24.70 -60.18 -21.22
C SER A 320 -25.12 -61.19 -20.15
N ALA A 321 -25.32 -60.75 -18.91
CA ALA A 321 -25.79 -61.62 -17.83
C ALA A 321 -27.20 -62.16 -18.07
N GLU A 322 -28.13 -61.33 -18.58
CA GLU A 322 -29.49 -61.76 -18.95
C GLU A 322 -29.48 -62.77 -20.11
N ILE A 323 -28.63 -62.55 -21.12
CA ILE A 323 -28.49 -63.47 -22.26
C ILE A 323 -27.92 -64.81 -21.80
N GLU A 324 -26.88 -64.80 -20.95
CA GLU A 324 -26.33 -66.05 -20.37
C GLU A 324 -27.35 -66.81 -19.53
N TYR A 325 -28.15 -66.08 -18.73
CA TYR A 325 -29.22 -66.68 -17.95
C TYR A 325 -30.27 -67.35 -18.84
N SER A 326 -30.76 -66.64 -19.87
CA SER A 326 -31.75 -67.18 -20.80
C SER A 326 -31.21 -68.35 -21.64
N LEU A 327 -29.94 -68.31 -22.03
CA LEU A 327 -29.28 -69.43 -22.72
C LEU A 327 -29.16 -70.66 -21.83
N ARG A 328 -28.86 -70.48 -20.53
CA ARG A 328 -28.83 -71.58 -19.56
C ARG A 328 -30.21 -72.20 -19.39
N GLU A 329 -31.26 -71.40 -19.23
CA GLU A 329 -32.63 -71.92 -19.12
C GLU A 329 -33.01 -72.74 -20.36
N LYS A 330 -32.80 -72.19 -21.57
CA LYS A 330 -33.13 -72.91 -22.81
C LYS A 330 -32.31 -74.18 -23.04
N ASN A 331 -31.05 -74.20 -22.61
CA ASN A 331 -30.23 -75.41 -22.71
C ASN A 331 -30.72 -76.49 -21.74
N LEU A 332 -31.15 -76.12 -20.54
CA LEU A 332 -31.78 -77.07 -19.60
C LEU A 332 -33.09 -77.63 -20.18
N GLU A 333 -33.94 -76.78 -20.78
CA GLU A 333 -35.17 -77.24 -21.46
C GLU A 333 -34.87 -78.19 -22.63
N LEU A 334 -33.80 -77.94 -23.39
CA LEU A 334 -33.36 -78.82 -24.48
C LEU A 334 -32.86 -80.17 -23.97
N GLU A 335 -32.08 -80.18 -22.88
CA GLU A 335 -31.61 -81.42 -22.22
C GLU A 335 -32.79 -82.24 -21.68
N GLU A 336 -33.81 -81.60 -21.11
CA GLU A 336 -35.04 -82.26 -20.66
C GLU A 336 -35.87 -82.85 -21.81
N LEU A 337 -35.78 -82.30 -23.03
CA LEU A 337 -36.47 -82.78 -24.22
C LEU A 337 -35.71 -83.86 -25.01
N THR A 338 -34.45 -84.14 -24.64
CA THR A 338 -33.58 -85.13 -25.31
C THR A 338 -33.34 -86.41 -24.49
N ILE A 339 -34.00 -86.52 -23.33
CA ILE A 339 -34.20 -87.75 -22.55
C ILE A 339 -35.59 -88.31 -22.90
#